data_AF-A0A4Y8C5X4-F1
#
_entry.id   AF-A0A4Y8C5X4-F1
#
_cell.length_a   1.000
_cell.length_b   1.000
_cell.length_c   1.000
_cell.angle_alpha   90.00
_cell.angle_beta   90.00
_cell.angle_gamma   90.00
#
_symmetry.space_group_name_H-M   'P 1'
#
loop_
_entity.id
_entity.type
_entity.pdbx_description
1 polymer ?
#
loop_
_entity_poly.entity_id
_entity_poly.type
_entity_poly.pdbx_seq_one_letter_code
_entity_poly.pdbx_strand_id
1 'polypeptide(L)' 'MAISKEDVLEYISNLSVLELSELVKEFEEKFGVSAA' A
#
# COMPACT_ATOMS: atom_id res chain seq x y z
N MET A 1 15.08 13.29 -7.46
CA MET A 1 13.98 13.62 -6.52
C MET A 1 13.71 12.38 -5.70
N ALA A 2 13.63 12.50 -4.38
CA ALA A 2 13.19 11.41 -3.51
C ALA A 2 11.66 11.40 -3.50
N ILE A 3 11.05 10.23 -3.60
CA ILE A 3 9.61 10.08 -3.36
C ILE A 3 9.36 10.38 -1.88
N SER A 4 8.50 11.37 -1.60
CA SER A 4 8.13 11.72 -0.24
C SER A 4 7.07 10.75 0.30
N LYS A 5 6.86 10.75 1.61
CA LYS A 5 5.78 9.96 2.20
C LYS A 5 4.42 10.50 1.79
N GLU A 6 4.29 11.82 1.60
CA GLU A 6 3.07 12.43 1.09
C GLU A 6 2.69 11.91 -0.30
N ASP A 7 3.66 11.79 -1.22
CA ASP A 7 3.41 11.29 -2.58
C ASP A 7 2.88 9.84 -2.58
N VAL A 8 3.39 9.02 -1.66
CA VAL A 8 2.93 7.63 -1.51
C VAL A 8 1.52 7.59 -0.94
N LEU A 9 1.21 8.44 0.05
CA LEU A 9 -0.13 8.53 0.62
C LEU A 9 -1.16 9.03 -0.41
N GLU A 10 -0.79 10.00 -1.24
CA GLU A 10 -1.66 10.53 -2.29
C GLU A 10 -1.95 9.47 -3.35
N TYR A 11 -0.94 8.69 -3.76
CA TYR A 11 -1.12 7.53 -4.64
C TYR A 11 -2.11 6.50 -4.04
N ILE A 12 -1.88 6.10 -2.78
CA ILE A 12 -2.73 5.12 -2.09
C ILE A 12 -4.17 5.64 -1.93
N SER A 13 -4.35 6.95 -1.70
CA SER A 13 -5.67 7.56 -1.51
C SER A 13 -6.53 7.58 -2.78
N ASN A 14 -5.90 7.46 -3.95
CA ASN A 14 -6.59 7.39 -5.24
C ASN A 14 -6.98 5.96 -5.64
N LEU A 15 -6.54 4.94 -4.89
CA LEU A 15 -6.91 3.55 -5.14
C LEU A 15 -8.32 3.26 -4.62
N SER A 16 -9.02 2.37 -5.32
CA SER A 16 -10.26 1.80 -4.78
C SER A 16 -9.96 0.91 -3.57
N VAL A 17 -10.97 0.71 -2.73
CA VAL A 17 -10.86 -0.19 -1.55
C VAL A 17 -10.44 -1.61 -1.96
N LEU A 18 -10.83 -2.06 -3.16
CA LEU A 18 -10.44 -3.37 -3.70
C LEU A 18 -8.94 -3.43 -4.01
N GLU A 19 -8.43 -2.45 -4.76
CA GLU A 19 -7.00 -2.35 -5.11
C GLU A 19 -6.12 -2.15 -3.85
N LEU A 20 -6.60 -1.38 -2.88
CA LEU A 20 -5.92 -1.24 -1.59
C LEU A 20 -5.83 -2.57 -0.85
N SER A 21 -6.90 -3.37 -0.86
CA SER A 21 -6.92 -4.70 -0.23
C SER A 21 -5.93 -5.67 -0.89
N GLU A 22 -5.79 -5.61 -2.21
CA GLU A 22 -4.82 -6.39 -2.97
C GLU A 22 -3.38 -5.95 -2.65
N LEU A 23 -3.11 -4.64 -2.64
CA LEU A 23 -1.80 -4.08 -2.29
C LEU A 23 -1.37 -4.46 -0.86
N VAL A 24 -2.30 -4.47 0.10
CA VAL A 24 -2.03 -4.89 1.48
C VAL A 24 -1.66 -6.38 1.52
N LYS A 25 -2.37 -7.25 0.79
CA LYS A 25 -2.00 -8.68 0.69
C LYS A 25 -0.62 -8.89 0.09
N GLU A 26 -0.29 -8.16 -0.97
CA GLU A 26 1.07 -8.22 -1.56
C GLU A 26 2.14 -7.78 -0.56
N PHE A 27 1.86 -6.79 0.28
CA PHE A 27 2.78 -6.38 1.35
C PHE A 27 2.90 -7.45 2.44
N GLU A 28 1.79 -8.06 2.84
CA GLU A 28 1.79 -9.17 3.81
C GLU A 28 2.68 -10.32 3.34
N GLU A 29 2.55 -10.74 2.07
CA GLU A 29 3.38 -11.80 1.47
C GLU A 29 4.85 -11.38 1.35
N LYS A 30 5.11 -10.17 0.83
CA LYS A 30 6.47 -9.68 0.57
C LYS A 30 7.27 -9.49 1.85
N PHE A 31 6.63 -9.06 2.92
CA PHE A 31 7.28 -8.76 4.19
C PHE A 31 7.08 -9.85 5.26
N GLY A 32 6.33 -10.91 4.94
CA GLY A 32 6.01 -11.98 5.89
C GLY A 32 5.23 -11.49 7.10
N VAL A 33 4.44 -10.43 6.93
CA VAL A 33 3.62 -9.81 7.98
C VAL A 33 2.21 -10.35 7.84
N SER A 34 1.67 -10.94 8.89
CA SER A 34 0.23 -11.24 8.94
C SER A 34 -0.46 -9.99 9.49
N ALA A 35 -1.38 -9.39 8.72
CA ALA A 35 -2.22 -8.34 9.30
C ALA A 35 -3.10 -8.97 10.40
N ALA A 36 -2.85 -8.56 11.64
CA ALA A 36 -3.67 -8.87 12.82
C ALA A 36 -4.46 -7.64 13.23
#